data_AF-A0A7J7SU50-F1
#
_entry.id   AF-A0A7J7SU50-F1
#
_cell.length_a   1.000
_cell.length_b   1.000
_cell.length_c   1.000
_cell.angle_alpha   90.00
_cell.angle_beta   90.00
_cell.angle_gamma   90.00
#
_symmetry.space_group_name_H-M   'P 1'
#
loop_
_entity.id
_entity.type
_entity.pdbx_description
1 polymer ?
#
loop_
_entity_poly.entity_id
_entity_poly.type
_entity_poly.pdbx_seq_one_letter_code
_entity_poly.pdbx_strand_id
1 'polypeptide(L)'
;MVDGFEGEKGVVVAGSRGYFLKGPLVFLEQALIQYALRTLGSRGYIPIYTPFFMRKEVMQEVAQLSQFDEELYKVIGKGSEKSDDNSYDEKYLIATSEQPIAALHRDEWLRPEDLPIKYAGLSTCFRQEVGSHGRDTRGIFRVHQFEKIEQFVYASPHDNKSWEMFEEMISTAEEFYQTLGIPYHIVNIVSGSLNHAASKKLDLEAWFPGSGAFRELVSCSNCTDYQARRLRIRYGQTKKMMDKVEFVHMLNATMCATTRTICAILENYQTEKGIVVPEKLKEFMPPGLQELIPFVKPAPIDQEPSKKQKKQQEGSKNKGAESHVTLESRLQGMALADS
;
A
#
# COMPACT_ATOMS: atom_id res chain seq x y z
N MET A 1 7.20 13.89 19.17
CA MET A 1 6.52 14.76 20.16
C MET A 1 5.49 14.01 20.99
N VAL A 2 4.58 13.22 20.40
CA VAL A 2 3.57 12.41 21.13
C VAL A 2 4.09 11.07 21.70
N ASP A 3 5.41 10.86 21.65
CA ASP A 3 6.08 9.59 22.01
C ASP A 3 5.44 8.31 21.44
N GLY A 4 4.99 8.34 20.19
CA GLY A 4 4.36 7.20 19.54
C GLY A 4 5.23 6.43 18.55
N PHE A 5 6.48 6.85 18.35
CA PHE A 5 7.38 6.33 17.33
C PHE A 5 8.77 6.08 17.91
N GLU A 6 9.36 4.94 17.56
CA GLU A 6 10.74 4.58 17.88
C GLU A 6 11.45 4.05 16.62
N GLY A 7 12.13 4.94 15.91
CA GLY A 7 12.82 4.65 14.65
C GLY A 7 14.23 4.11 14.83
N GLU A 8 15.00 4.61 15.81
CA GLU A 8 16.40 4.20 15.97
C GLU A 8 16.49 2.72 16.36
N LYS A 9 15.66 2.27 17.31
CA LYS A 9 15.59 0.84 17.65
C LYS A 9 14.93 0.02 16.56
N GLY A 10 13.97 0.58 15.83
CA GLY A 10 13.36 -0.06 14.66
C GLY A 10 14.39 -0.41 13.60
N VAL A 11 15.32 0.51 13.31
CA VAL A 11 16.41 0.28 12.35
C VAL A 11 17.36 -0.83 12.79
N VAL A 12 17.67 -0.90 14.09
CA VAL A 12 18.50 -1.99 14.63
C VAL A 12 17.84 -3.35 14.48
N VAL A 13 16.52 -3.44 14.66
CA VAL A 13 15.78 -4.71 14.65
C VAL A 13 15.43 -5.17 13.24
N ALA A 14 14.90 -4.29 12.40
CA ALA A 14 14.30 -4.65 11.10
C ALA A 14 15.06 -4.09 9.89
N GLY A 15 16.16 -3.36 10.11
CA GLY A 15 16.91 -2.67 9.05
C GLY A 15 16.34 -1.29 8.72
N SER A 16 16.89 -0.64 7.68
CA SER A 16 16.48 0.71 7.25
C SER A 16 14.95 0.82 7.13
N ARG A 17 14.38 1.95 7.58
CA ARG A 17 12.91 2.20 7.64
C ARG A 17 12.11 1.27 8.57
N GLY A 18 12.78 0.41 9.33
CA GLY A 18 12.17 -0.30 10.45
C GLY A 18 11.72 0.66 11.55
N TYR A 19 10.57 0.39 12.16
CA TYR A 19 10.00 1.22 13.23
C TYR A 19 9.27 0.39 14.26
N PHE A 20 9.13 0.95 15.47
CA PHE A 20 8.09 0.54 16.42
C PHE A 20 7.07 1.67 16.56
N LEU A 21 5.80 1.32 16.44
CA LEU A 21 4.68 2.18 16.83
C LEU A 21 4.30 1.87 18.28
N LYS A 22 4.02 2.89 19.09
CA LYS A 22 3.73 2.71 20.52
C LYS A 22 2.72 3.71 21.06
N GLY A 23 2.13 3.37 22.22
CA GLY A 23 1.26 4.24 23.00
C GLY A 23 0.10 4.82 22.18
N PRO A 24 -0.10 6.15 22.16
CA PRO A 24 -1.29 6.76 21.57
C PRO A 24 -1.43 6.51 20.06
N LEU A 25 -0.33 6.32 19.32
CA LEU A 25 -0.41 6.08 17.87
C LEU A 25 -0.89 4.66 17.52
N VAL A 26 -0.68 3.68 18.41
CA VAL A 26 -1.27 2.34 18.24
C VAL A 26 -2.79 2.42 18.38
N PHE A 27 -3.29 3.18 19.36
CA PHE A 27 -4.73 3.39 19.50
C PHE A 27 -5.32 4.16 18.33
N LEU A 28 -4.61 5.17 17.81
CA LEU A 28 -5.04 5.90 16.63
C LEU A 28 -5.10 5.01 15.37
N GLU A 29 -4.14 4.12 15.20
CA GLU A 29 -4.16 3.11 14.13
C GLU A 29 -5.36 2.17 14.25
N GLN A 30 -5.60 1.62 15.44
CA GLN A 30 -6.76 0.75 15.68
C GLN A 30 -8.08 1.49 15.47
N ALA A 31 -8.16 2.77 15.86
CA ALA A 31 -9.32 3.61 15.60
C ALA A 31 -9.59 3.78 14.09
N LEU A 32 -8.54 4.02 13.29
CA LEU A 32 -8.64 4.10 11.84
C LEU A 32 -9.11 2.78 11.22
N ILE A 33 -8.56 1.65 11.66
CA ILE A 33 -8.96 0.32 11.17
C ILE A 33 -10.44 0.07 11.44
N GLN A 34 -10.88 0.29 12.68
CA GLN A 34 -12.28 0.07 13.07
C GLN A 34 -13.22 1.01 12.32
N TYR A 35 -12.85 2.28 12.17
CA TYR A 35 -13.67 3.25 11.46
C TYR A 35 -13.79 2.93 9.97
N ALA A 36 -12.69 2.59 9.30
CA ALA A 36 -12.69 2.23 7.89
C ALA A 36 -13.50 0.95 7.62
N LEU A 37 -13.34 -0.10 8.44
CA LEU A 37 -14.11 -1.34 8.31
C LEU A 37 -15.61 -1.14 8.54
N ARG A 38 -16.01 -0.36 9.57
CA ARG A 38 -17.42 -0.04 9.79
C ARG A 38 -18.01 0.78 8.64
N THR A 39 -17.24 1.72 8.10
CA THR A 39 -17.66 2.55 6.96
C THR A 39 -17.93 1.68 5.73
N LEU A 40 -17.00 0.82 5.34
CA LEU A 40 -17.19 -0.08 4.21
C LEU A 40 -18.27 -1.14 4.47
N GLY A 41 -18.32 -1.72 5.67
CA GLY A 41 -19.34 -2.70 6.05
C GLY A 41 -20.76 -2.13 5.92
N SER A 42 -20.97 -0.88 6.32
CA SER A 42 -22.26 -0.19 6.15
C SER A 42 -22.65 0.06 4.68
N ARG A 43 -21.69 -0.02 3.75
CA ARG A 43 -21.87 0.10 2.29
C ARG A 43 -21.97 -1.25 1.57
N GLY A 44 -22.15 -2.33 2.33
CA GLY A 44 -22.30 -3.68 1.77
C GLY A 44 -20.99 -4.35 1.35
N TYR A 45 -19.84 -3.82 1.77
CA TYR A 45 -18.58 -4.53 1.61
C TYR A 45 -18.45 -5.62 2.67
N ILE A 46 -17.97 -6.80 2.28
CA ILE A 46 -17.70 -7.91 3.17
C ILE A 46 -16.28 -7.74 3.74
N PRO A 47 -16.09 -7.54 5.05
CA PRO A 47 -14.76 -7.52 5.66
C PRO A 47 -14.05 -8.86 5.44
N ILE A 48 -12.81 -8.80 4.95
CA ILE A 48 -12.01 -10.00 4.70
C ILE A 48 -10.58 -9.80 5.20
N TYR A 49 -10.11 -10.76 6.00
CA TYR A 49 -8.71 -10.84 6.44
C TYR A 49 -7.98 -11.85 5.56
N THR A 50 -6.82 -11.47 5.03
CA THR A 50 -6.13 -12.26 3.99
C THR A 50 -4.87 -12.95 4.53
N PRO A 51 -4.43 -14.06 3.95
CA PRO A 51 -3.07 -14.55 4.13
C PRO A 51 -2.04 -13.48 3.70
N PHE A 52 -0.96 -13.32 4.46
CA PHE A 52 0.07 -12.30 4.17
C PHE A 52 1.18 -12.80 3.25
N PHE A 53 1.11 -14.05 2.82
CA PHE A 53 1.99 -14.62 1.82
C PHE A 53 1.20 -15.40 0.78
N MET A 54 1.68 -15.42 -0.45
CA MET A 54 1.12 -16.19 -1.55
C MET A 54 2.18 -17.11 -2.15
N ARG A 55 1.75 -18.26 -2.64
CA ARG A 55 2.62 -19.17 -3.41
C ARG A 55 3.09 -18.47 -4.68
N LYS A 56 4.34 -18.71 -5.08
CA LYS A 56 4.95 -18.12 -6.28
C LYS A 56 4.06 -18.20 -7.51
N GLU A 57 3.50 -19.38 -7.80
CA GLU A 57 2.65 -19.61 -8.98
C GLU A 57 1.39 -18.73 -8.99
N VAL A 58 0.80 -18.45 -7.82
CA VAL A 58 -0.41 -17.63 -7.71
C VAL A 58 -0.04 -16.15 -7.72
N MET A 59 1.06 -15.77 -7.05
CA MET A 59 1.55 -14.39 -7.07
C MET A 59 1.87 -13.92 -8.49
N GLN A 60 2.43 -14.80 -9.34
CA GLN A 60 2.71 -14.50 -10.74
C GLN A 60 1.45 -14.18 -11.55
N GLU A 61 0.26 -14.59 -11.11
CA GLU A 61 -1.00 -14.29 -11.79
C GLU A 61 -1.55 -12.88 -11.46
N VAL A 62 -1.10 -12.27 -10.36
CA VAL A 62 -1.60 -10.98 -9.87
C VAL A 62 -0.55 -9.88 -9.82
N ALA A 63 0.75 -10.22 -9.86
CA ALA A 63 1.85 -9.27 -9.85
C ALA A 63 2.56 -9.20 -11.22
N GLN A 64 3.11 -8.02 -11.53
CA GLN A 64 3.97 -7.79 -12.69
C GLN A 64 5.41 -8.22 -12.39
N LEU A 65 6.19 -8.54 -13.43
CA LEU A 65 7.57 -9.00 -13.27
C LEU A 65 8.43 -8.00 -12.50
N SER A 66 8.33 -6.71 -12.80
CA SER A 66 9.07 -5.65 -12.08
C SER A 66 8.75 -5.62 -10.58
N GLN A 67 7.53 -5.99 -10.17
CA GLN A 67 7.16 -6.03 -8.75
C GLN A 67 7.89 -7.13 -7.99
N PHE A 68 8.28 -8.23 -8.64
CA PHE A 68 9.09 -9.27 -8.00
C PHE A 68 10.50 -8.76 -7.65
N ASP A 69 11.05 -7.85 -8.46
CA ASP A 69 12.39 -7.33 -8.26
C ASP A 69 12.41 -6.10 -7.32
N GLU A 70 11.35 -5.28 -7.36
CA GLU A 70 11.34 -3.96 -6.72
C GLU A 70 10.47 -3.86 -5.47
N GLU A 71 9.44 -4.71 -5.34
CA GLU A 71 8.37 -4.54 -4.34
C GLU A 71 8.20 -5.73 -3.40
N LEU A 72 8.29 -6.98 -3.91
CA LEU A 72 7.89 -8.18 -3.17
C LEU A 72 9.03 -8.82 -2.37
N TYR A 73 8.80 -9.03 -1.06
CA TYR A 73 9.69 -9.86 -0.25
C TYR A 73 9.46 -11.35 -0.53
N LYS A 74 10.54 -12.09 -0.77
CA LYS A 74 10.51 -13.56 -0.87
C LYS A 74 10.59 -14.23 0.49
N VAL A 75 9.76 -15.24 0.70
CA VAL A 75 9.71 -16.10 1.88
C VAL A 75 10.12 -17.51 1.46
N ILE A 76 11.11 -18.09 2.17
CA ILE A 76 11.56 -19.46 1.96
C ILE A 76 11.14 -20.30 3.16
N GLY A 77 10.28 -21.29 2.91
CA GLY A 77 9.84 -22.26 3.91
C GLY A 77 10.17 -23.69 3.49
N LYS A 78 10.01 -24.65 4.40
CA LYS A 78 10.01 -26.08 4.01
C LYS A 78 8.80 -26.37 3.11
N GLY A 79 8.98 -27.20 2.09
CA GLY A 79 7.91 -27.57 1.17
C GLY A 79 6.89 -28.54 1.77
N SER A 80 7.25 -29.17 2.89
CA SER A 80 6.43 -30.13 3.63
C SER A 80 6.70 -29.98 5.14
N GLU A 81 5.69 -30.31 5.94
CA GLU A 81 5.81 -30.36 7.41
C GLU A 81 6.51 -31.64 7.91
N LYS A 82 6.87 -32.56 6.99
CA LYS A 82 7.57 -33.79 7.33
C LYS A 82 9.06 -33.56 7.58
N SER A 83 9.59 -34.17 8.64
CA SER A 83 10.99 -34.02 9.06
C SER A 83 12.02 -34.57 8.06
N ASP A 84 11.63 -35.55 7.24
CA ASP A 84 12.45 -36.17 6.21
C ASP A 84 12.46 -35.38 4.88
N ASP A 85 11.59 -34.37 4.76
CA ASP A 85 11.51 -33.56 3.56
C ASP A 85 12.55 -32.43 3.54
N ASN A 86 13.41 -32.48 2.51
CA ASN A 86 14.47 -31.50 2.29
C ASN A 86 14.14 -30.48 1.19
N SER A 87 12.91 -30.47 0.69
CA SER A 87 12.46 -29.48 -0.28
C SER A 87 12.18 -28.13 0.39
N TYR A 88 12.34 -27.07 -0.39
CA TYR A 88 11.99 -25.71 -0.01
C TYR A 88 10.89 -25.21 -0.95
N ASP A 89 9.96 -24.43 -0.39
CA ASP A 89 8.92 -23.75 -1.15
C ASP A 89 9.13 -22.23 -1.10
N GLU A 90 8.96 -21.60 -2.25
CA GLU A 90 9.07 -20.15 -2.41
C GLU A 90 7.68 -19.52 -2.36
N LYS A 91 7.50 -18.61 -1.41
CA LYS A 91 6.32 -17.76 -1.28
C LYS A 91 6.75 -16.30 -1.34
N TYR A 92 5.78 -15.40 -1.48
CA TYR A 92 6.03 -13.95 -1.48
C TYR A 92 5.09 -13.29 -0.49
N LEU A 93 5.61 -12.37 0.32
CA LEU A 93 4.75 -11.50 1.14
C LEU A 93 3.94 -10.57 0.22
N ILE A 94 2.71 -10.29 0.62
CA ILE A 94 1.82 -9.44 -0.16
C ILE A 94 2.22 -7.96 -0.02
N ALA A 95 2.17 -7.22 -1.13
CA ALA A 95 2.34 -5.76 -1.13
C ALA A 95 1.02 -5.01 -0.92
N THR A 96 -0.09 -5.74 -0.99
CA THR A 96 -1.47 -5.24 -0.97
C THR A 96 -2.45 -6.40 -0.76
N SER A 97 -3.60 -6.16 -0.10
CA SER A 97 -4.65 -7.18 0.05
C SER A 97 -5.36 -7.47 -1.28
N GLU A 98 -5.23 -6.57 -2.27
CA GLU A 98 -5.63 -6.79 -3.66
C GLU A 98 -5.13 -8.13 -4.21
N GLN A 99 -3.87 -8.50 -3.96
CA GLN A 99 -3.25 -9.70 -4.53
C GLN A 99 -3.96 -11.00 -4.09
N PRO A 100 -4.11 -11.28 -2.77
CA PRO A 100 -4.83 -12.47 -2.34
C PRO A 100 -6.33 -12.38 -2.60
N ILE A 101 -6.95 -11.18 -2.55
CA ILE A 101 -8.38 -11.04 -2.85
C ILE A 101 -8.64 -11.33 -4.33
N ALA A 102 -7.85 -10.77 -5.26
CA ALA A 102 -7.96 -11.05 -6.69
C ALA A 102 -7.90 -12.56 -6.96
N ALA A 103 -6.97 -13.27 -6.32
CA ALA A 103 -6.79 -14.70 -6.45
C ALA A 103 -7.83 -15.56 -5.71
N LEU A 104 -8.69 -14.97 -4.87
CA LEU A 104 -9.71 -15.68 -4.09
C LEU A 104 -10.66 -16.47 -4.99
N HIS A 105 -11.12 -15.84 -6.08
CA HIS A 105 -12.06 -16.42 -7.04
C HIS A 105 -11.38 -17.00 -8.28
N ARG A 106 -10.08 -17.33 -8.19
CA ARG A 106 -9.31 -17.93 -9.30
C ARG A 106 -10.01 -19.20 -9.81
N ASP A 107 -10.10 -19.31 -11.14
CA ASP A 107 -10.78 -20.41 -11.86
C ASP A 107 -12.30 -20.52 -11.67
N GLU A 108 -12.95 -19.55 -11.02
CA GLU A 108 -14.40 -19.61 -10.79
C GLU A 108 -15.23 -19.04 -11.96
N TRP A 109 -16.52 -19.37 -11.92
CA TRP A 109 -17.57 -18.78 -12.74
C TRP A 109 -18.52 -18.00 -11.82
N LEU A 110 -18.41 -16.68 -11.80
CA LEU A 110 -19.23 -15.83 -10.94
C LEU A 110 -20.60 -15.61 -11.57
N ARG A 111 -21.66 -15.77 -10.78
CA ARG A 111 -23.03 -15.61 -11.26
C ARG A 111 -23.38 -14.12 -11.42
N PRO A 112 -24.08 -13.72 -12.48
CA PRO A 112 -24.47 -12.32 -12.68
C PRO A 112 -25.24 -11.71 -11.51
N GLU A 113 -26.11 -12.48 -10.87
CA GLU A 113 -26.93 -12.05 -9.73
C GLU A 113 -26.15 -11.80 -8.43
N ASP A 114 -24.92 -12.31 -8.32
CA ASP A 114 -24.05 -12.06 -7.16
C ASP A 114 -23.22 -10.78 -7.34
N LEU A 115 -23.13 -10.24 -8.56
CA LEU A 115 -22.32 -9.06 -8.87
C LEU A 115 -23.12 -7.76 -8.64
N PRO A 116 -22.51 -6.70 -8.07
CA PRO A 116 -21.09 -6.63 -7.68
C PRO A 116 -20.78 -7.30 -6.33
N ILE A 117 -19.71 -8.09 -6.28
CA ILE A 117 -19.16 -8.62 -5.01
C ILE A 117 -18.14 -7.62 -4.49
N LYS A 118 -18.34 -7.11 -3.28
CA LYS A 118 -17.53 -6.05 -2.67
C LYS A 118 -16.79 -6.58 -1.43
N TYR A 119 -15.48 -6.44 -1.38
CA TYR A 119 -14.63 -6.84 -0.25
C TYR A 119 -13.92 -5.65 0.39
N ALA A 120 -13.95 -5.60 1.72
CA ALA A 120 -13.15 -4.71 2.54
C ALA A 120 -11.93 -5.48 3.07
N GLY A 121 -10.85 -5.48 2.30
CA GLY A 121 -9.61 -6.17 2.62
C GLY A 121 -8.87 -5.52 3.77
N LEU A 122 -8.55 -6.29 4.82
CA LEU A 122 -7.66 -5.88 5.91
C LEU A 122 -6.40 -6.75 5.86
N SER A 123 -5.25 -6.11 5.68
CA SER A 123 -3.96 -6.81 5.77
C SER A 123 -2.82 -5.90 6.19
N THR A 124 -1.76 -6.51 6.72
CA THR A 124 -0.43 -5.90 6.73
C THR A 124 0.18 -6.07 5.34
N CYS A 125 0.73 -4.99 4.79
CA CYS A 125 1.36 -4.91 3.48
C CYS A 125 2.88 -4.79 3.63
N PHE A 126 3.62 -5.48 2.76
CA PHE A 126 5.08 -5.52 2.76
C PHE A 126 5.64 -5.04 1.43
N ARG A 127 6.45 -3.98 1.44
CA ARG A 127 7.07 -3.41 0.23
C ARG A 127 8.56 -3.18 0.41
N GLN A 128 9.38 -3.70 -0.50
CA GLN A 128 10.84 -3.51 -0.47
C GLN A 128 11.25 -2.07 -0.78
N GLU A 129 10.39 -1.29 -1.46
CA GLU A 129 10.61 0.13 -1.76
C GLU A 129 11.94 0.40 -2.50
N VAL A 130 12.38 -0.55 -3.32
CA VAL A 130 13.58 -0.42 -4.16
C VAL A 130 13.37 0.74 -5.15
N GLY A 131 14.43 1.53 -5.41
CA GLY A 131 14.35 2.73 -6.26
C GLY A 131 13.98 4.03 -5.55
N SER A 132 13.55 3.98 -4.28
CA SER A 132 13.22 5.17 -3.48
C SER A 132 14.35 5.62 -2.54
N HIS A 133 15.62 5.29 -2.85
CA HIS A 133 16.75 5.57 -1.97
C HIS A 133 16.85 7.06 -1.61
N GLY A 134 16.92 7.37 -0.32
CA GLY A 134 17.00 8.75 0.17
C GLY A 134 15.68 9.55 0.19
N ARG A 135 14.57 9.01 -0.34
CA ARG A 135 13.23 9.62 -0.22
C ARG A 135 12.55 9.21 1.08
N ASP A 136 11.91 10.17 1.74
CA ASP A 136 11.04 9.99 2.91
C ASP A 136 11.62 9.02 3.96
N THR A 137 12.92 9.16 4.26
CA THR A 137 13.66 8.21 5.11
C THR A 137 13.39 8.39 6.60
N ARG A 138 12.66 9.43 6.99
CA ARG A 138 12.28 9.73 8.37
C ARG A 138 10.77 9.52 8.56
N GLY A 139 10.39 9.07 9.76
CA GLY A 139 8.99 8.88 10.14
C GLY A 139 8.40 7.57 9.62
N ILE A 140 7.07 7.55 9.46
CA ILE A 140 6.28 6.35 9.11
C ILE A 140 5.54 6.47 7.76
N PHE A 141 5.78 7.55 6.99
CA PHE A 141 5.06 7.80 5.73
C PHE A 141 5.44 6.80 4.62
N ARG A 142 6.72 6.42 4.54
CA ARG A 142 7.26 5.43 3.60
C ARG A 142 8.06 4.39 4.37
N VAL A 143 7.45 3.23 4.58
CA VAL A 143 7.99 2.13 5.41
C VAL A 143 7.78 0.80 4.70
N HIS A 144 8.55 -0.22 5.11
CA HIS A 144 8.46 -1.55 4.50
C HIS A 144 7.24 -2.35 4.95
N GLN A 145 6.64 -2.01 6.09
CA GLN A 145 5.51 -2.71 6.69
C GLN A 145 4.46 -1.70 7.14
N PHE A 146 3.21 -1.87 6.73
CA PHE A 146 2.09 -1.01 7.13
C PHE A 146 0.74 -1.71 6.94
N GLU A 147 -0.24 -1.32 7.72
CA GLU A 147 -1.61 -1.82 7.65
C GLU A 147 -2.41 -1.04 6.60
N LYS A 148 -3.28 -1.75 5.90
CA LYS A 148 -4.14 -1.17 4.88
C LYS A 148 -5.53 -1.77 4.91
N ILE A 149 -6.53 -0.90 4.77
CA ILE A 149 -7.91 -1.25 4.47
C ILE A 149 -8.15 -0.94 3.00
N GLU A 150 -8.70 -1.90 2.27
CA GLU A 150 -8.81 -1.86 0.82
C GLU A 150 -10.21 -2.20 0.34
N GLN A 151 -10.67 -1.48 -0.66
CA GLN A 151 -11.87 -1.79 -1.42
C GLN A 151 -11.46 -2.68 -2.59
N PHE A 152 -12.09 -3.83 -2.74
CA PHE A 152 -11.93 -4.67 -3.93
C PHE A 152 -13.30 -5.08 -4.44
N VAL A 153 -13.55 -4.90 -5.75
CA VAL A 153 -14.86 -5.18 -6.34
C VAL A 153 -14.73 -6.05 -7.59
N TYR A 154 -15.51 -7.13 -7.62
CA TYR A 154 -15.82 -7.87 -8.84
C TYR A 154 -17.13 -7.31 -9.41
N ALA A 155 -17.09 -6.82 -10.64
CA ALA A 155 -18.22 -6.18 -11.30
C ALA A 155 -18.60 -6.89 -12.61
N SER A 156 -19.84 -6.68 -13.04
CA SER A 156 -20.27 -7.10 -14.38
C SER A 156 -19.42 -6.41 -15.46
N PRO A 157 -19.03 -7.11 -16.53
CA PRO A 157 -18.34 -6.49 -17.67
C PRO A 157 -19.27 -5.67 -18.57
N HIS A 158 -20.58 -5.75 -18.38
CA HIS A 158 -21.59 -5.13 -19.25
C HIS A 158 -22.07 -3.77 -18.74
N ASP A 159 -22.70 -3.00 -19.64
CA ASP A 159 -23.49 -1.81 -19.32
C ASP A 159 -22.78 -0.75 -18.48
N ASN A 160 -21.48 -0.55 -18.72
CA ASN A 160 -20.64 0.43 -18.01
C ASN A 160 -20.54 0.20 -16.49
N LYS A 161 -20.98 -0.96 -15.98
CA LYS A 161 -21.11 -1.24 -14.53
C LYS A 161 -19.81 -1.08 -13.76
N SER A 162 -18.68 -1.50 -14.34
CA SER A 162 -17.38 -1.30 -13.72
C SER A 162 -16.98 0.17 -13.62
N TRP A 163 -17.35 1.01 -14.59
CA TRP A 163 -17.02 2.42 -14.58
C TRP A 163 -17.92 3.23 -13.64
N GLU A 164 -19.19 2.84 -13.51
CA GLU A 164 -20.07 3.34 -12.44
C GLU A 164 -19.49 2.99 -11.06
N MET A 165 -19.06 1.73 -10.88
CA MET A 165 -18.41 1.28 -9.63
C MET A 165 -17.08 2.00 -9.37
N PHE A 166 -16.31 2.31 -10.41
CA PHE A 166 -15.06 3.05 -10.28
C PHE A 166 -15.27 4.43 -9.65
N GLU A 167 -16.29 5.17 -10.12
CA GLU A 167 -16.65 6.46 -9.55
C GLU A 167 -17.25 6.30 -8.12
N GLU A 168 -18.04 5.24 -7.86
CA GLU A 168 -18.53 4.91 -6.51
C GLU A 168 -17.40 4.64 -5.51
N MET A 169 -16.37 3.90 -5.92
CA MET A 169 -15.22 3.53 -5.07
C MET A 169 -14.35 4.73 -4.70
N ILE A 170 -14.08 5.63 -5.66
CA ILE A 170 -13.32 6.87 -5.37
C ILE A 170 -14.15 7.81 -4.50
N SER A 171 -15.45 7.98 -4.79
CA SER A 171 -16.34 8.80 -3.94
C SER A 171 -16.45 8.24 -2.52
N THR A 172 -16.44 6.91 -2.35
CA THR A 172 -16.41 6.27 -1.02
C THR A 172 -15.15 6.62 -0.24
N ALA A 173 -13.99 6.67 -0.91
CA ALA A 173 -12.74 7.11 -0.29
C ALA A 173 -12.73 8.62 -0.01
N GLU A 174 -13.23 9.44 -0.94
CA GLU A 174 -13.39 10.88 -0.78
C GLU A 174 -14.22 11.24 0.45
N GLU A 175 -15.38 10.60 0.61
CA GLU A 175 -16.27 10.80 1.76
C GLU A 175 -15.61 10.38 3.07
N PHE A 176 -14.83 9.30 3.07
CA PHE A 176 -14.05 8.90 4.25
C PHE A 176 -13.07 10.01 4.69
N TYR A 177 -12.25 10.53 3.77
CA TYR A 177 -11.31 11.60 4.11
C TYR A 177 -11.99 12.94 4.42
N GLN A 178 -13.14 13.24 3.82
CA GLN A 178 -13.98 14.39 4.20
C GLN A 178 -14.48 14.29 5.64
N THR A 179 -14.97 13.12 6.05
CA THR A 179 -15.45 12.91 7.44
C THR A 179 -14.33 12.97 8.47
N LEU A 180 -13.09 12.68 8.06
CA LEU A 180 -11.88 12.89 8.85
C LEU A 180 -11.36 14.33 8.77
N GLY A 181 -11.99 15.22 8.02
CA GLY A 181 -11.58 16.63 7.87
C GLY A 181 -10.21 16.80 7.23
N ILE A 182 -9.79 15.87 6.36
CA ILE A 182 -8.48 15.94 5.68
C ILE A 182 -8.67 16.64 4.32
N PRO A 183 -7.99 17.77 4.07
CA PRO A 183 -8.01 18.43 2.76
C PRO A 183 -7.27 17.60 1.71
N TYR A 184 -7.82 17.50 0.50
CA TYR A 184 -7.22 16.75 -0.61
C TYR A 184 -7.64 17.31 -1.97
N HIS A 185 -7.00 16.79 -3.03
CA HIS A 185 -7.50 16.86 -4.40
C HIS A 185 -7.51 15.47 -5.05
N ILE A 186 -8.26 15.33 -6.15
CA ILE A 186 -8.28 14.12 -6.96
C ILE A 186 -7.45 14.34 -8.23
N VAL A 187 -6.55 13.41 -8.51
CA VAL A 187 -5.66 13.45 -9.67
C VAL A 187 -5.98 12.28 -10.59
N ASN A 188 -6.22 12.58 -11.88
CA ASN A 188 -6.28 11.55 -12.91
C ASN A 188 -4.87 11.29 -13.47
N ILE A 189 -4.41 10.06 -13.33
CA ILE A 189 -3.01 9.70 -13.57
C ILE A 189 -2.73 9.57 -15.07
N VAL A 190 -1.63 10.17 -15.51
CA VAL A 190 -1.18 10.13 -16.90
C VAL A 190 -0.86 8.70 -17.34
N SER A 191 -1.11 8.40 -18.62
CA SER A 191 -1.00 7.05 -19.18
C SER A 191 0.38 6.41 -18.99
N GLY A 192 1.46 7.18 -19.09
CA GLY A 192 2.84 6.69 -18.89
C GLY A 192 3.18 6.28 -17.45
N SER A 193 2.33 6.59 -16.49
CA SER A 193 2.48 6.21 -15.07
C SER A 193 1.45 5.17 -14.61
N LEU A 194 0.61 4.68 -15.53
CA LEU A 194 -0.28 3.55 -15.24
C LEU A 194 0.52 2.24 -15.25
N ASN A 195 0.19 1.35 -14.32
CA ASN A 195 0.69 -0.02 -14.34
C ASN A 195 -0.10 -0.82 -15.40
N HIS A 196 0.47 -1.93 -15.90
CA HIS A 196 -0.14 -2.71 -16.99
C HIS A 196 -1.60 -3.14 -16.78
N ALA A 197 -2.03 -3.32 -15.53
CA ALA A 197 -3.39 -3.77 -15.23
C ALA A 197 -4.42 -2.63 -15.28
N ALA A 198 -4.06 -1.38 -14.93
CA ALA A 198 -5.03 -0.31 -14.80
C ALA A 198 -5.40 0.30 -16.16
N SER A 199 -6.71 0.33 -16.46
CA SER A 199 -7.25 1.06 -17.60
C SER A 199 -7.37 2.56 -17.33
N LYS A 200 -7.72 2.93 -16.09
CA LYS A 200 -7.71 4.30 -15.55
C LYS A 200 -7.40 4.24 -14.06
N LYS A 201 -6.74 5.27 -13.55
CA LYS A 201 -6.39 5.41 -12.13
C LYS A 201 -6.64 6.82 -11.63
N LEU A 202 -7.28 6.93 -10.48
CA LEU A 202 -7.48 8.18 -9.74
C LEU A 202 -6.74 8.07 -8.40
N ASP A 203 -5.94 9.08 -8.08
CA ASP A 203 -5.29 9.18 -6.78
C ASP A 203 -5.91 10.32 -5.98
N LEU A 204 -6.15 10.06 -4.68
CA LEU A 204 -6.46 11.11 -3.70
C LEU A 204 -5.15 11.48 -3.02
N GLU A 205 -4.69 12.70 -3.29
CA GLU A 205 -3.52 13.24 -2.61
C GLU A 205 -3.99 14.24 -1.55
N ALA A 206 -3.70 13.95 -0.30
CA ALA A 206 -4.03 14.81 0.82
C ALA A 206 -3.00 15.93 0.97
N TRP A 207 -3.45 17.09 1.43
CA TRP A 207 -2.57 18.21 1.77
C TRP A 207 -1.95 18.01 3.16
N PHE A 208 -0.63 18.12 3.22
CA PHE A 208 0.18 18.02 4.43
C PHE A 208 0.71 19.41 4.79
N PRO A 209 0.07 20.15 5.73
CA PRO A 209 0.38 21.56 5.99
C PRO A 209 1.77 21.80 6.58
N GLY A 210 2.29 20.89 7.40
CA GLY A 210 3.65 20.98 7.95
C GLY A 210 4.71 20.66 6.90
N SER A 211 4.41 19.73 5.98
CA SER A 211 5.26 19.39 4.84
C SER A 211 5.15 20.38 3.69
N GLY A 212 4.05 21.14 3.59
CA GLY A 212 3.76 22.08 2.50
C GLY A 212 3.55 21.41 1.14
N ALA A 213 3.00 20.19 1.10
CA ALA A 213 2.85 19.42 -0.13
C ALA A 213 1.62 18.51 -0.15
N PHE A 214 1.15 18.16 -1.35
CA PHE A 214 0.20 17.07 -1.55
C PHE A 214 0.93 15.72 -1.54
N ARG A 215 0.32 14.72 -0.90
CA ARG A 215 0.86 13.37 -0.75
C ARG A 215 -0.23 12.32 -0.93
N GLU A 216 0.05 11.32 -1.76
CA GLU A 216 -0.88 10.21 -2.06
C GLU A 216 -1.25 9.42 -0.79
N LEU A 217 -2.55 9.32 -0.53
CA LEU A 217 -3.13 8.44 0.50
C LEU A 217 -3.95 7.29 -0.11
N VAL A 218 -4.57 7.53 -1.26
CA VAL A 218 -5.41 6.56 -1.96
C VAL A 218 -5.01 6.50 -3.41
N SER A 219 -5.06 5.28 -3.95
CA SER A 219 -5.14 5.02 -5.37
C SER A 219 -6.35 4.13 -5.64
N CYS A 220 -7.12 4.46 -6.67
CA CYS A 220 -8.31 3.74 -7.14
C CYS A 220 -8.12 3.40 -8.62
N SER A 221 -8.20 2.12 -8.97
CA SER A 221 -7.97 1.61 -10.33
C SER A 221 -9.12 0.73 -10.81
N ASN A 222 -9.51 0.92 -12.07
CA ASN A 222 -10.32 -0.05 -12.80
C ASN A 222 -9.39 -0.87 -13.71
N CYS A 223 -9.28 -2.17 -13.43
CA CYS A 223 -8.43 -3.09 -14.20
C CYS A 223 -9.19 -3.86 -15.28
N THR A 224 -10.48 -3.56 -15.46
CA THR A 224 -11.39 -4.26 -16.38
C THR A 224 -11.23 -5.77 -16.25
N ASP A 225 -11.17 -6.49 -17.37
CA ASP A 225 -10.96 -7.94 -17.43
C ASP A 225 -9.48 -8.38 -17.39
N TYR A 226 -8.51 -7.47 -17.20
CA TYR A 226 -7.07 -7.78 -17.33
C TYR A 226 -6.65 -8.88 -16.34
N GLN A 227 -6.91 -8.64 -15.04
CA GLN A 227 -6.60 -9.60 -13.98
C GLN A 227 -7.51 -10.84 -14.07
N ALA A 228 -8.81 -10.63 -14.35
CA ALA A 228 -9.80 -11.71 -14.42
C ALA A 228 -9.45 -12.74 -15.50
N ARG A 229 -8.94 -12.31 -16.65
CA ARG A 229 -8.51 -13.19 -17.74
C ARG A 229 -7.33 -14.06 -17.33
N ARG A 230 -6.34 -13.49 -16.63
CA ARG A 230 -5.15 -14.20 -16.15
C ARG A 230 -5.50 -15.22 -15.06
N LEU A 231 -6.39 -14.83 -14.14
CA LEU A 231 -6.91 -15.66 -13.05
C LEU A 231 -8.05 -16.60 -13.47
N ARG A 232 -8.51 -16.50 -14.72
CA ARG A 232 -9.61 -17.28 -15.30
C ARG A 232 -10.94 -17.13 -14.55
N ILE A 233 -11.28 -15.91 -14.12
CA ILE A 233 -12.51 -15.57 -13.38
C ILE A 233 -13.60 -15.15 -14.36
N ARG A 234 -14.54 -16.03 -14.62
CA ARG A 234 -15.47 -15.91 -15.75
C ARG A 234 -16.79 -15.31 -15.33
N TYR A 235 -17.42 -14.58 -16.25
CA TYR A 235 -18.78 -14.11 -16.09
C TYR A 235 -19.77 -15.24 -16.49
N GLY A 236 -20.32 -15.92 -15.48
CA GLY A 236 -21.12 -17.14 -15.61
C GLY A 236 -22.57 -16.91 -16.03
N GLN A 237 -22.81 -16.26 -17.16
CA GLN A 237 -24.17 -16.13 -17.69
C GLN A 237 -24.70 -17.44 -18.30
N THR A 238 -25.97 -17.75 -18.02
CA THR A 238 -26.67 -18.93 -18.56
C THR A 238 -27.61 -18.60 -19.73
N LYS A 239 -27.77 -17.31 -20.05
CA LYS A 239 -28.80 -16.82 -20.99
C LYS A 239 -28.42 -16.93 -22.46
N LYS A 240 -27.13 -17.00 -22.79
CA LYS A 240 -26.63 -17.05 -24.17
C LYS A 240 -25.47 -18.04 -24.26
N MET A 241 -25.48 -18.88 -25.28
CA MET A 241 -24.28 -19.61 -25.69
C MET A 241 -23.38 -18.62 -26.43
N MET A 242 -22.15 -18.43 -25.95
CA MET A 242 -21.20 -17.50 -26.55
C MET A 242 -20.00 -18.23 -27.16
N ASP A 243 -19.53 -17.73 -28.29
CA ASP A 243 -18.35 -18.27 -28.98
C ASP A 243 -17.06 -18.04 -28.19
N LYS A 244 -17.02 -17.01 -27.34
CA LYS A 244 -15.91 -16.68 -26.44
C LYS A 244 -16.42 -16.45 -25.03
N VAL A 245 -15.66 -16.92 -24.06
CA VAL A 245 -15.90 -16.68 -22.64
C VAL A 245 -15.62 -15.22 -22.29
N GLU A 246 -16.57 -14.59 -21.62
CA GLU A 246 -16.40 -13.26 -21.00
C GLU A 246 -15.90 -13.41 -19.56
N PHE A 247 -15.15 -12.42 -19.09
CA PHE A 247 -14.58 -12.37 -17.76
C PHE A 247 -15.19 -11.20 -17.00
N VAL A 248 -15.25 -11.31 -15.67
CA VAL A 248 -15.71 -10.19 -14.83
C VAL A 248 -14.73 -9.02 -14.90
N HIS A 249 -15.19 -7.83 -14.54
CA HIS A 249 -14.29 -6.70 -14.31
C HIS A 249 -13.83 -6.66 -12.86
N MET A 250 -12.57 -6.29 -12.62
CA MET A 250 -11.97 -6.21 -11.30
C MET A 250 -11.47 -4.79 -11.03
N LEU A 251 -11.81 -4.27 -9.85
CA LEU A 251 -11.44 -2.94 -9.39
C LEU A 251 -10.84 -3.01 -7.99
N ASN A 252 -9.89 -2.12 -7.72
CA ASN A 252 -9.28 -1.99 -6.41
C ASN A 252 -9.12 -0.51 -6.04
N ALA A 253 -9.28 -0.20 -4.75
CA ALA A 253 -8.98 1.12 -4.22
C ALA A 253 -8.52 1.04 -2.78
N THR A 254 -7.54 1.83 -2.41
CA THR A 254 -7.18 1.97 -0.99
C THR A 254 -8.28 2.75 -0.26
N MET A 255 -8.78 2.25 0.87
CA MET A 255 -9.65 3.01 1.76
C MET A 255 -8.83 3.80 2.77
N CYS A 256 -7.86 3.14 3.40
CA CYS A 256 -6.98 3.76 4.39
C CYS A 256 -5.66 3.00 4.50
N ALA A 257 -4.55 3.62 4.13
CA ALA A 257 -3.21 3.19 4.55
C ALA A 257 -2.92 3.84 5.91
N THR A 258 -2.84 3.02 6.98
CA THR A 258 -2.91 3.52 8.38
C THR A 258 -1.80 4.51 8.70
N THR A 259 -0.55 4.17 8.39
CA THR A 259 0.62 4.99 8.73
C THR A 259 0.61 6.34 8.02
N ARG A 260 0.29 6.37 6.72
CA ARG A 260 0.18 7.63 5.96
C ARG A 260 -0.99 8.48 6.42
N THR A 261 -2.12 7.85 6.74
CA THR A 261 -3.31 8.54 7.26
C THR A 261 -3.05 9.12 8.65
N ILE A 262 -2.32 8.39 9.50
CA ILE A 262 -1.81 8.93 10.77
C ILE A 262 -0.97 10.18 10.50
N CYS A 263 0.00 10.14 9.59
CA CYS A 263 0.80 11.33 9.28
C CYS A 263 -0.07 12.52 8.82
N ALA A 264 -1.09 12.29 7.98
CA ALA A 264 -2.01 13.34 7.55
C ALA A 264 -2.80 13.94 8.72
N ILE A 265 -3.30 13.10 9.64
CA ILE A 265 -4.00 13.54 10.86
C ILE A 265 -3.05 14.33 11.76
N LEU A 266 -1.85 13.83 12.02
CA LEU A 266 -0.87 14.48 12.88
C LEU A 266 -0.53 15.90 12.38
N GLU A 267 -0.41 16.09 11.06
CA GLU A 267 -0.13 17.42 10.53
C GLU A 267 -1.35 18.35 10.53
N ASN A 268 -2.54 17.84 10.16
CA ASN A 268 -3.75 18.67 10.03
C ASN A 268 -4.43 18.98 11.38
N TYR A 269 -4.23 18.16 12.40
CA TYR A 269 -4.87 18.31 13.71
C TYR A 269 -3.91 18.76 14.82
N GLN A 270 -2.69 19.18 14.49
CA GLN A 270 -1.75 19.70 15.49
C GLN A 270 -2.20 21.05 16.07
N THR A 271 -1.92 21.23 17.35
CA THR A 271 -2.09 22.46 18.13
C THR A 271 -0.85 22.67 18.98
N GLU A 272 -0.77 23.76 19.75
CA GLU A 272 0.31 23.97 20.71
C GLU A 272 0.40 22.87 21.79
N LYS A 273 -0.72 22.19 22.10
CA LYS A 273 -0.82 21.23 23.21
C LYS A 273 -0.62 19.77 22.77
N GLY A 274 -0.82 19.47 21.49
CA GLY A 274 -0.87 18.10 20.99
C GLY A 274 -1.71 18.00 19.72
N ILE A 275 -2.17 16.79 19.44
CA ILE A 275 -2.96 16.47 18.25
C ILE A 275 -4.40 16.25 18.66
N VAL A 276 -5.32 17.05 18.13
CA VAL A 276 -6.76 16.86 18.35
C VAL A 276 -7.20 15.57 17.65
N VAL A 277 -8.02 14.76 18.31
CA VAL A 277 -8.54 13.54 17.69
C VAL A 277 -9.70 13.90 16.76
N PRO A 278 -9.69 13.45 15.49
CA PRO A 278 -10.82 13.66 14.57
C PRO A 278 -12.12 13.11 15.15
N GLU A 279 -13.23 13.83 14.95
CA GLU A 279 -14.51 13.54 15.59
C GLU A 279 -14.98 12.09 15.38
N LYS A 280 -14.83 11.56 14.16
CA LYS A 280 -15.21 10.17 13.83
C LYS A 280 -14.34 9.10 14.46
N LEU A 281 -13.14 9.44 14.93
CA LEU A 281 -12.22 8.50 15.56
C LEU A 281 -12.41 8.43 17.08
N LYS A 282 -13.05 9.44 17.70
CA LYS A 282 -13.22 9.53 19.16
C LYS A 282 -13.90 8.30 19.78
N GLU A 283 -14.90 7.75 19.09
CA GLU A 283 -15.63 6.54 19.54
C GLU A 283 -14.70 5.34 19.74
N PHE A 284 -13.63 5.26 18.96
CA PHE A 284 -12.70 4.13 18.95
C PHE A 284 -11.43 4.38 19.79
N MET A 285 -11.26 5.59 20.32
CA MET A 285 -10.13 5.94 21.16
C MET A 285 -10.39 5.55 22.62
N PRO A 286 -9.35 5.14 23.37
CA PRO A 286 -9.51 4.80 24.78
C PRO A 286 -9.86 6.04 25.62
N PRO A 287 -10.55 5.87 26.76
CA PRO A 287 -10.81 6.96 27.70
C PRO A 287 -9.52 7.73 28.04
N GLY A 288 -9.60 9.06 28.03
CA GLY A 288 -8.46 9.94 28.26
C GLY A 288 -7.65 10.33 27.02
N LEU A 289 -7.84 9.64 25.88
CA LEU A 289 -7.26 10.03 24.58
C LEU A 289 -8.33 10.36 23.53
N GLN A 290 -9.60 10.54 23.93
CA GLN A 290 -10.70 10.79 23.01
C GLN A 290 -10.70 12.20 22.42
N GLU A 291 -10.20 13.20 23.16
CA GLU A 291 -10.23 14.59 22.69
C GLU A 291 -8.88 15.05 22.11
N LEU A 292 -7.78 14.69 22.77
CA LEU A 292 -6.44 15.18 22.46
C LEU A 292 -5.40 14.11 22.77
N ILE A 293 -4.46 13.92 21.85
CA ILE A 293 -3.21 13.20 22.07
C ILE A 293 -2.14 14.25 22.45
N PRO A 294 -1.75 14.38 23.73
CA PRO A 294 -0.88 15.46 24.17
C PRO A 294 0.57 15.29 23.71
N PHE A 295 1.28 16.41 23.57
CA PHE A 295 2.73 16.37 23.45
C PHE A 295 3.38 16.06 24.81
N VAL A 296 4.25 15.05 24.81
CA VAL A 296 4.95 14.58 26.03
C VAL A 296 6.47 14.61 25.88
N LYS A 297 6.96 14.91 24.67
CA LYS A 297 8.37 15.08 24.34
C LYS A 297 8.57 16.37 23.55
N PRO A 298 9.73 17.04 23.69
CA PRO A 298 10.06 18.19 22.86
C PRO A 298 10.08 17.80 21.38
N ALA A 299 9.95 18.81 20.51
CA ALA A 299 10.23 18.64 19.10
C ALA A 299 11.67 18.12 18.93
N PRO A 300 11.91 17.12 18.06
CA PRO A 300 13.27 16.72 17.73
C PRO A 300 14.00 17.94 17.17
N ILE A 301 15.00 18.44 17.89
CA ILE A 301 15.92 19.43 17.36
C ILE A 301 16.80 18.66 16.37
N ASP A 302 16.88 19.10 15.12
CA ASP A 302 17.85 18.59 14.18
C ASP A 302 19.24 18.81 14.79
N GLN A 303 19.83 17.76 15.36
CA GLN A 303 21.23 17.79 15.72
C GLN A 303 22.00 17.91 14.41
N GLU A 304 22.79 18.98 14.26
CA GLU A 304 23.76 19.04 13.18
C GLU A 304 24.54 17.72 13.14
N PRO A 305 24.70 17.08 11.97
CA PRO A 305 25.41 15.83 11.88
C PRO A 305 26.80 16.01 12.48
N SER A 306 27.16 15.14 13.42
CA SER A 306 28.42 15.22 14.12
C SER A 306 29.59 15.25 13.11
N LYS A 307 30.73 15.85 13.46
CA LYS A 307 31.94 15.87 12.60
C LYS A 307 32.34 14.46 12.09
N LYS A 308 31.97 13.41 12.83
CA LYS A 308 32.18 12.01 12.46
C LYS A 308 31.26 11.53 11.33
N GLN A 309 30.00 11.96 11.33
CA GLN A 309 29.02 11.71 10.26
C GLN A 309 29.31 12.54 9.00
N LYS A 310 29.75 13.81 9.15
CA LYS A 310 30.22 14.63 8.01
C LYS A 310 31.41 13.97 7.29
N LYS A 311 32.41 13.46 8.03
CA LYS A 311 33.54 12.71 7.45
C LYS A 311 33.15 11.40 6.78
N GLN A 312 32.15 10.67 7.30
CA GLN A 312 31.66 9.44 6.65
C GLN A 312 30.89 9.75 5.36
N GLN A 313 30.10 10.82 5.32
CA GLN A 313 29.42 11.26 4.10
C GLN A 313 30.40 11.77 3.03
N GLU A 314 31.45 12.50 3.41
CA GLU A 314 32.52 12.91 2.49
C GLU A 314 33.33 11.70 1.96
N GLY A 315 33.64 10.74 2.84
CA GLY A 315 34.33 9.50 2.45
C GLY A 315 33.51 8.62 1.50
N SER A 316 32.19 8.55 1.67
CA SER A 316 31.29 7.82 0.76
C SER A 316 31.10 8.53 -0.58
N LYS A 317 31.10 9.87 -0.62
CA LYS A 317 31.07 10.63 -1.88
C LYS A 317 32.33 10.42 -2.72
N ASN A 318 33.52 10.39 -2.10
CA ASN A 318 34.77 10.12 -2.82
C ASN A 318 34.86 8.69 -3.37
N LYS A 319 34.38 7.69 -2.61
CA LYS A 319 34.31 6.29 -3.10
C LYS A 319 33.31 6.11 -4.24
N GLY A 320 32.18 6.82 -4.21
CA GLY A 320 31.20 6.83 -5.30
C GLY A 320 31.79 7.41 -6.60
N ALA A 321 32.55 8.51 -6.49
CA ALA A 321 33.24 9.12 -7.63
C ALA A 321 34.32 8.21 -8.23
N GLU A 322 35.15 7.55 -7.42
CA GLU A 322 36.16 6.60 -7.90
C GLU A 322 35.52 5.38 -8.59
N SER A 323 34.38 4.90 -8.08
CA SER A 323 33.65 3.76 -8.68
C SER A 323 33.02 4.10 -10.04
N HIS A 324 32.59 5.36 -10.24
CA HIS A 324 32.04 5.83 -11.52
C HIS A 324 33.13 5.94 -12.59
N VAL A 325 34.31 6.45 -12.23
CA VAL A 325 35.46 6.56 -13.14
C VAL A 325 36.00 5.18 -13.55
N THR A 326 35.96 4.20 -12.64
CA THR A 326 36.35 2.80 -12.95
C THR A 326 35.33 2.04 -13.81
N LEU A 327 34.05 2.43 -13.78
CA LEU A 327 33.01 1.85 -14.65
C LEU A 327 33.04 2.45 -16.07
N GLU A 328 33.22 3.76 -16.21
CA GLU A 328 33.38 4.42 -17.53
C GLU A 328 34.62 3.92 -18.28
N SER A 329 35.75 3.76 -17.58
CA SER A 329 36.98 3.22 -18.18
C SER A 329 36.87 1.74 -18.59
N ARG A 330 36.01 0.94 -17.93
CA ARG A 330 35.74 -0.46 -18.34
C ARG A 330 34.80 -0.56 -19.53
N LEU A 331 33.86 0.38 -19.69
CA LEU A 331 32.92 0.40 -20.81
C LEU A 331 33.57 0.89 -22.12
N GLN A 332 34.57 1.77 -22.06
CA GLN A 332 35.33 2.21 -23.24
C GLN A 332 36.26 1.12 -23.82
N GLY A 333 36.61 0.09 -23.05
CA GLY A 333 37.48 -1.00 -23.50
C GLY A 333 36.77 -2.16 -24.22
N MET A 334 35.44 -2.14 -24.33
CA MET A 334 34.64 -3.25 -24.88
C MET A 334 33.99 -2.95 -26.24
N ALA A 335 34.33 -1.85 -26.89
CA ALA A 335 33.91 -1.56 -28.26
C ALA A 335 35.03 -1.89 -29.26
N LEU A 336 34.69 -2.73 -30.24
CA LEU A 336 35.42 -3.08 -31.47
C LEU A 336 36.43 -4.24 -31.39
N ALA A 337 35.95 -5.43 -31.71
CA ALA A 337 36.69 -6.40 -32.51
C ALA A 337 35.68 -7.16 -33.39
N ASP A 338 35.53 -6.70 -34.63
CA ASP A 338 34.85 -7.40 -35.71
C ASP A 338 35.73 -8.56 -36.21
N SER A 339 35.13 -9.75 -36.32
CA SER A 339 35.35 -10.73 -37.40
C SER A 339 34.26 -11.78 -37.39
#